data_AF-A0A377UFR7-F1
#
_entry.id   AF-A0A377UFR7-F1
#
_cell.length_a   1.000
_cell.length_b   1.000
_cell.length_c   1.000
_cell.angle_alpha   90.00
_cell.angle_beta   90.00
_cell.angle_gamma   90.00
#
_symmetry.space_group_name_H-M   'P 1'
#
loop_
_entity.id
_entity.type
_entity.pdbx_description
1 polymer ?
#
loop_
_entity_poly.entity_id
_entity_poly.type
_entity_poly.pdbx_seq_one_letter_code
_entity_poly.pdbx_strand_id
1 'polypeptide(L)' 'MLASSKHKAQAQAFIKWITGKQGQDALRTNNAFEYAVGVDAASNPKLTPLKDLDAPKVEPSSLNSKKVIELMTQAGLL' A
#
# COMPACT_ATOMS: atom_id res chain seq x y z
N MET A 1 -2.42 6.15 12.46
CA MET A 1 -1.66 6.98 13.44
C MET A 1 -1.73 6.31 14.80
N LEU A 2 -0.60 5.93 15.38
CA LEU A 2 -0.63 5.32 16.72
C LEU A 2 -1.17 6.32 17.74
N ALA A 3 -2.22 5.95 18.47
CA ALA A 3 -2.87 6.80 19.46
C ALA A 3 -1.90 7.24 20.58
N SER A 4 -0.89 6.41 20.84
CA SER A 4 0.18 6.60 21.83
C SER A 4 1.32 7.52 21.38
N SER A 5 1.33 8.01 20.13
CA SER A 5 2.44 8.83 19.64
C SER A 5 2.62 10.11 20.47
N LYS A 6 3.87 10.42 20.82
CA LYS A 6 4.28 11.69 21.45
C LYS A 6 4.44 12.83 20.43
N HIS A 7 4.43 12.53 19.13
CA HIS A 7 4.65 13.47 18.02
C HIS A 7 3.51 13.38 17.00
N LYS A 8 2.26 13.52 17.46
CA LYS A 8 1.06 13.29 16.64
C LYS A 8 0.99 14.19 15.40
N ALA A 9 1.30 15.48 15.57
CA ALA A 9 1.27 16.45 14.47
C ALA A 9 2.30 16.11 13.39
N GLN A 10 3.53 15.78 13.78
CA GLN A 10 4.60 15.40 12.86
C GLN A 10 4.27 14.10 12.13
N ALA A 11 3.74 13.10 12.85
CA ALA A 11 3.37 11.84 12.23
C ALA A 11 2.17 12.00 11.27
N GLN A 12 1.21 12.90 11.54
CA GLN A 12 0.13 13.23 10.60
C GLN A 12 0.70 13.96 9.36
N ALA A 13 1.61 14.91 9.56
CA ALA A 13 2.29 15.60 8.47
C ALA A 13 3.08 14.62 7.59
N PHE A 14 3.73 13.62 8.21
CA PHE A 14 4.45 12.58 7.50
C PHE A 14 3.53 11.72 6.63
N ILE A 15 2.41 11.22 7.19
CA ILE A 15 1.42 10.46 6.41
C ILE A 15 0.88 11.29 5.26
N LYS A 16 0.52 12.57 5.51
CA LYS A 16 0.06 13.49 4.46
C LYS A 16 1.10 13.69 3.35
N TRP A 17 2.38 13.72 3.70
CA TRP A 17 3.46 13.91 2.72
C TRP A 17 3.66 12.66 1.85
N ILE A 18 3.72 11.45 2.45
CA ILE A 18 3.94 10.20 1.69
C ILE A 18 2.76 9.86 0.77
N THR A 19 1.53 10.21 1.16
CA THR A 19 0.32 10.01 0.33
C THR A 19 0.00 11.20 -0.57
N GLY A 20 0.71 12.33 -0.41
CA GLY A 20 0.58 13.52 -1.24
C GLY A 20 1.37 13.43 -2.54
N LYS A 21 1.30 14.50 -3.34
CA LYS A 21 1.90 14.57 -4.68
C LYS A 21 3.38 14.18 -4.69
N GLN A 22 4.18 14.75 -3.77
CA GLN A 22 5.62 14.52 -3.73
C GLN A 22 5.98 13.07 -3.35
N GLY A 23 5.30 12.50 -2.34
CA GLY A 23 5.54 11.12 -1.93
C GLY A 23 5.16 10.11 -3.02
N GLN A 24 4.02 10.33 -3.68
CA GLN A 24 3.56 9.47 -4.76
C GLN A 24 4.40 9.63 -6.04
N ASP A 25 4.88 10.85 -6.35
CA ASP A 25 5.87 11.06 -7.42
C ASP A 25 7.19 10.31 -7.15
N ALA A 26 7.60 10.22 -5.88
CA ALA A 26 8.82 9.48 -5.52
C ALA A 26 8.67 7.97 -5.83
N LEU A 27 7.50 7.37 -5.59
CA LEU A 27 7.23 5.98 -5.98
C LEU A 27 7.32 5.77 -7.50
N ARG A 28 6.84 6.75 -8.28
CA ARG A 28 6.91 6.71 -9.74
C ARG A 28 8.34 6.70 -10.27
N THR A 29 9.26 7.43 -9.63
CA THR A 29 10.62 7.68 -10.16
C THR A 29 11.73 6.90 -9.46
N ASN A 30 11.47 6.34 -8.28
CA ASN A 30 12.47 5.54 -7.58
C ASN A 30 12.65 4.14 -8.20
N ASN A 31 13.57 3.38 -7.64
CA ASN A 31 13.89 2.01 -8.08
C ASN A 31 13.14 0.93 -7.29
N ALA A 32 12.07 1.27 -6.55
CA ALA A 32 11.26 0.31 -5.80
C ALA A 32 10.19 -0.37 -6.67
N PHE A 33 9.75 0.30 -7.75
CA PHE A 33 8.75 -0.23 -8.69
C PHE A 33 7.41 -0.63 -8.04
N GLU A 34 7.04 0.03 -6.94
CA GLU A 34 5.69 -0.08 -6.37
C GLU A 34 4.71 0.90 -7.06
N TYR A 35 3.42 0.58 -6.98
CA TYR A 35 2.36 1.41 -7.55
C TYR A 35 2.03 2.61 -6.67
N ALA A 36 1.82 3.77 -7.30
CA ALA A 36 1.21 4.93 -6.67
C ALA A 36 -0.30 4.72 -6.50
N VAL A 37 -0.85 5.18 -5.37
CA VAL A 37 -2.27 5.05 -4.97
C VAL A 37 -2.93 6.40 -4.69
N GLY A 38 -2.20 7.51 -4.81
CA GLY A 38 -2.76 8.85 -4.71
C GLY A 38 -3.75 9.14 -5.84
N VAL A 39 -4.72 10.03 -5.58
CA VAL A 39 -5.66 10.51 -6.61
C VAL A 39 -4.85 11.15 -7.75
N ASP A 40 -5.11 10.70 -8.98
CA ASP A 40 -4.42 11.12 -10.21
C ASP A 40 -2.89 10.93 -10.20
N ALA A 41 -2.36 10.06 -9.32
CA ALA A 41 -0.93 9.75 -9.26
C ALA A 41 -0.57 8.63 -10.24
N ALA A 42 0.29 8.94 -11.22
CA ALA A 42 0.83 7.93 -12.12
C ALA A 42 1.90 7.07 -11.42
N SER A 43 1.94 5.77 -11.75
CA SER A 43 2.99 4.85 -11.33
C SER A 43 4.16 4.84 -12.32
N ASN A 44 5.25 4.13 -11.99
CA ASN A 44 6.42 4.02 -12.87
C ASN A 44 6.01 3.51 -14.27
N PRO A 45 6.48 4.14 -15.38
CA PRO A 45 6.08 3.77 -16.74
C PRO A 45 6.51 2.35 -17.18
N LYS A 46 7.37 1.69 -16.41
CA LYS A 46 7.75 0.28 -16.64
C LYS A 46 6.74 -0.73 -16.08
N LEU A 47 5.73 -0.27 -15.35
CA LEU A 47 4.67 -1.11 -14.78
C LEU A 47 3.42 -1.08 -15.67
N THR A 48 2.69 -2.20 -15.72
CA THR A 48 1.35 -2.23 -16.29
C THR A 48 0.42 -1.32 -15.48
N PRO A 49 -0.33 -0.38 -16.08
CA PRO A 49 -1.20 0.50 -15.31
C PRO A 49 -2.22 -0.26 -14.46
N LEU A 50 -2.52 0.22 -13.23
CA LEU A 50 -3.45 -0.45 -12.30
C LEU A 50 -4.81 -0.80 -12.92
N LYS A 51 -5.35 0.09 -13.76
CA LYS A 51 -6.62 -0.10 -14.47
C LYS A 51 -6.62 -1.25 -15.49
N ASP A 52 -5.45 -1.67 -15.93
CA ASP A 52 -5.25 -2.69 -16.96
C ASP A 52 -4.89 -4.06 -16.34
N LEU A 53 -4.87 -4.17 -15.00
CA LEU A 53 -4.51 -5.41 -14.27
C LEU A 53 -5.65 -6.42 -14.12
N ASP A 54 -6.89 -6.06 -14.47
CA ASP A 54 -8.09 -6.88 -14.27
C ASP A 54 -8.20 -7.44 -12.83
N ALA A 55 -7.88 -6.61 -11.83
CA ALA A 55 -7.81 -7.04 -10.44
C ALA A 55 -9.23 -7.35 -9.88
N PRO A 56 -9.40 -8.45 -9.12
CA PRO A 56 -10.65 -8.73 -8.45
C PRO A 56 -10.96 -7.65 -7.41
N LYS A 57 -12.26 -7.38 -7.19
CA LYS A 57 -12.69 -6.51 -6.10
C LYS A 57 -12.51 -7.23 -4.77
N VAL A 58 -11.54 -6.78 -3.98
CA VAL A 58 -11.23 -7.31 -2.65
C VAL A 58 -11.21 -6.14 -1.66
N GLU A 59 -12.01 -6.24 -0.59
CA GLU A 59 -12.02 -5.24 0.50
C GLU A 59 -10.85 -5.50 1.45
N PRO A 60 -9.83 -4.61 1.52
CA PRO A 60 -8.61 -4.89 2.30
C PRO A 60 -8.87 -5.10 3.79
N SER A 61 -9.87 -4.43 4.36
CA SER A 61 -10.22 -4.57 5.79
C SER A 61 -10.85 -5.92 6.15
N SER A 62 -11.30 -6.69 5.15
CA SER A 62 -11.88 -8.03 5.34
C SER A 62 -10.85 -9.16 5.37
N LEU A 63 -9.58 -8.88 5.03
CA LEU A 63 -8.52 -9.88 4.96
C LEU A 63 -8.16 -10.41 6.35
N ASN A 64 -8.05 -11.74 6.48
CA ASN A 64 -7.82 -12.42 7.76
C ASN A 64 -6.49 -13.19 7.77
N SER A 65 -5.41 -12.53 8.20
CA SER A 65 -4.07 -13.12 8.26
C SER A 65 -3.99 -14.35 9.18
N LYS A 66 -4.71 -14.34 10.31
CA LYS A 66 -4.76 -15.49 11.22
C LYS A 66 -5.33 -16.73 10.53
N LYS A 67 -6.44 -16.56 9.80
CA LYS A 67 -7.06 -17.68 9.09
C LYS A 67 -6.18 -18.21 7.96
N VAL A 68 -5.48 -17.32 7.25
CA VAL A 68 -4.50 -17.73 6.22
C VAL A 68 -3.40 -18.60 6.82
N ILE A 69 -2.80 -18.20 7.94
CA ILE A 69 -1.76 -18.99 8.62
C ILE A 69 -2.30 -20.36 9.05
N GLU A 70 -3.48 -20.41 9.69
CA GLU A 70 -4.11 -21.68 10.09
C GLU A 70 -4.27 -22.64 8.90
N LEU A 71 -4.79 -22.17 7.77
CA LEU A 71 -5.01 -22.98 6.57
C LEU A 71 -3.69 -23.42 5.93
N MET A 72 -2.69 -22.53 5.84
CA MET A 72 -1.38 -22.86 5.28
C MET A 72 -0.63 -23.89 6.13
N THR A 73 -0.66 -23.76 7.46
CA THR A 73 -0.09 -24.77 8.38
C THR A 73 -0.85 -26.10 8.31
N GLN A 74 -2.19 -26.08 8.26
CA GLN A 74 -2.99 -27.31 8.06
C GLN A 74 -2.68 -28.02 6.75
N ALA A 75 -2.36 -27.25 5.70
CA ALA A 75 -1.94 -27.78 4.40
C ALA A 75 -0.44 -28.17 4.35
N GLY A 76 0.34 -27.93 5.42
CA GLY A 76 1.76 -28.24 5.48
C GLY A 76 2.66 -27.32 4.63
N LEU A 77 2.21 -26.10 4.35
CA LEU A 77 2.96 -25.10 3.56
C LEU A 77 3.81 -24.16 4.43
N LEU A 78 3.68 -24.26 5.76
CA LEU A 78 4.42 -23.53 6.80
C LEU A 78 4.74 -24.51 7.93
#